data_AF-A0A344ULB6-F1
#
_entry.id   AF-A0A344ULB6-F1
#
_cell.length_a   1.000
_cell.length_b   1.000
_cell.length_c   1.000
_cell.angle_alpha   90.00
_cell.angle_beta   90.00
_cell.angle_gamma   90.00
#
_symmetry.space_group_name_H-M   'P 1'
#
loop_
_entity.id
_entity.type
_entity.pdbx_description
1 polymer ?
#
loop_
_entity_poly.entity_id
_entity_poly.type
_entity_poly.pdbx_seq_one_letter_code
_entity_poly.pdbx_strand_id
1 'polypeptide(L)' 'MAKQCCERCGKETEHKEWVRQKPSKYGASRKEKLKAFLDSFFSGWGGGGAAAIDLVDRYVICQECGRKKLQNYGDPFQ' A
#
# COMPACT_ATOMS: atom_id res chain seq x y z
N MET A 1 -8.23 6.97 -14.55
CA MET A 1 -6.99 6.42 -15.14
C MET A 1 -6.02 7.59 -15.25
N ALA A 2 -4.82 7.48 -14.69
CA ALA A 2 -3.82 8.54 -14.76
C ALA A 2 -2.89 8.29 -15.96
N LYS A 3 -2.66 9.32 -16.77
CA LYS A 3 -1.66 9.28 -17.86
C LYS A 3 -0.33 9.76 -17.30
N GLN A 4 0.71 8.98 -17.50
CA GLN A 4 2.08 9.34 -17.09
C GLN A 4 3.09 8.72 -18.06
N CYS A 5 4.28 9.30 -18.12
CA CYS A 5 5.35 8.77 -18.95
C CYS A 5 5.81 7.41 -18.40
N CYS A 6 5.70 6.37 -19.22
CA CYS A 6 6.23 5.07 -18.86
C CYS A 6 7.71 5.00 -19.22
N GLU A 7 8.57 4.82 -18.21
CA GLU A 7 10.01 4.61 -18.38
C GLU A 7 10.36 3.45 -19.34
N ARG A 8 9.48 2.46 -19.50
CA ARG A 8 9.69 1.33 -20.43
C ARG A 8 9.21 1.63 -21.84
N CYS A 9 8.09 2.34 -21.99
CA CYS A 9 7.53 2.68 -23.31
C CYS A 9 8.17 3.93 -23.90
N GLY A 10 8.83 4.77 -23.09
CA GLY A 10 9.40 6.05 -23.51
C GLY A 10 8.35 7.08 -23.96
N LYS A 11 7.07 6.83 -23.68
CA LYS A 11 5.93 7.65 -24.08
C LYS A 11 4.91 7.75 -22.96
N GLU A 12 4.01 8.72 -23.08
CA GLU A 12 2.87 8.83 -22.18
C GLU A 12 1.90 7.67 -22.41
N THR A 13 1.59 6.92 -21.35
CA THR A 13 0.66 5.80 -21.41
C THR A 13 -0.32 5.85 -20.25
N GLU A 14 -1.47 5.21 -20.44
CA GLU A 14 -2.40 5.00 -19.33
C GLU A 14 -1.82 4.05 -18.30
N HIS A 15 -1.97 4.41 -17.03
CA HIS A 15 -1.61 3.55 -15.93
C HIS A 15 -2.79 3.36 -14.98
N LYS A 16 -2.91 2.14 -14.47
CA LYS A 16 -3.92 1.73 -13.50
C LYS A 16 -3.29 1.56 -12.13
N GLU A 17 -3.90 2.17 -11.12
CA GLU A 17 -3.51 2.00 -9.74
C GLU A 17 -4.00 0.64 -9.21
N TRP A 18 -3.14 -0.04 -8.46
CA TRP A 18 -3.44 -1.30 -7.82
C TRP A 18 -2.94 -1.28 -6.38
N VAL A 19 -3.87 -1.32 -5.44
CA VAL A 19 -3.57 -1.29 -4.01
C VAL A 19 -3.63 -2.71 -3.45
N ARG A 20 -2.59 -3.12 -2.74
CA ARG A 20 -2.50 -4.41 -2.06
C ARG A 20 -2.22 -4.17 -0.58
N GLN A 21 -2.98 -4.82 0.30
CA GLN A 21 -2.64 -4.82 1.73
C GLN A 21 -1.31 -5.53 1.95
N LYS A 22 -0.37 -4.89 2.67
CA LYS A 22 0.87 -5.54 3.08
C LYS A 22 0.51 -6.74 3.96
N PRO A 23 1.21 -7.87 3.82
CA PRO A 23 1.00 -8.99 4.72
C PRO A 23 1.26 -8.51 6.16
N SER A 24 0.35 -8.83 7.08
CA SER A 24 0.54 -8.51 8.49
C SER A 24 1.85 -9.12 8.99
N LYS A 25 2.61 -8.38 9.80
CA LYS A 25 3.81 -8.91 10.50
C LYS A 25 3.48 -10.12 11.40
N TYR A 26 2.22 -10.26 11.75
CA TYR A 26 1.64 -11.38 12.47
C TYR A 26 1.24 -12.46 11.46
N GLY A 27 1.76 -13.68 11.64
CA GLY A 27 1.63 -14.78 10.70
C GLY A 27 0.18 -15.18 10.41
N ALA A 28 0.01 -16.10 9.45
CA ALA A 28 -1.30 -16.52 8.94
C ALA A 28 -2.20 -17.23 9.98
N SER A 29 -1.70 -17.44 11.21
CA SER A 29 -2.43 -18.13 12.27
C SER A 29 -3.57 -17.28 12.82
N ARG A 30 -4.73 -17.91 13.03
CA ARG A 30 -5.94 -17.29 13.58
C ARG A 30 -5.69 -16.65 14.96
N LYS A 31 -4.75 -17.19 15.75
CA LYS A 31 -4.34 -16.66 17.06
C LYS A 31 -3.55 -15.35 16.95
N GLU A 32 -2.72 -15.23 15.92
CA GLU A 32 -1.92 -14.03 15.67
C GLU A 32 -2.77 -12.87 15.16
N LYS A 33 -3.81 -13.15 14.37
CA LYS A 33 -4.82 -12.16 13.95
C LYS A 33 -5.63 -11.61 15.13
N LEU A 34 -5.99 -12.47 16.09
CA LEU A 34 -6.71 -12.07 17.30
C LEU A 34 -5.80 -11.24 18.23
N LYS A 35 -4.52 -11.61 18.33
CA LYS A 35 -3.51 -10.81 19.05
C LYS A 35 -3.33 -9.44 18.40
N ALA A 36 -3.22 -9.35 17.07
CA ALA A 36 -3.12 -8.08 16.37
C ALA A 36 -4.35 -7.19 16.56
N PHE A 37 -5.55 -7.79 16.63
CA PHE A 37 -6.80 -7.08 16.91
C PHE A 37 -6.86 -6.55 18.35
N LEU A 38 -6.50 -7.38 19.34
CA LEU A 38 -6.42 -6.97 20.75
C LEU A 38 -5.36 -5.89 20.95
N ASP A 39 -4.16 -6.07 20.40
CA ASP A 39 -3.05 -5.11 20.53
C ASP A 39 -3.45 -3.75 19.94
N SER A 40 -4.07 -3.74 18.75
CA SER A 40 -4.57 -2.51 18.11
C SER A 40 -5.70 -1.84 18.91
N PHE A 41 -6.51 -2.60 19.65
CA PHE A 41 -7.60 -2.07 20.48
C PHE A 41 -7.10 -1.51 21.82
N PHE A 42 -6.06 -2.11 22.41
CA PHE A 42 -5.44 -1.63 23.65
C PHE A 42 -4.45 -0.48 23.43
N SER A 43 -3.83 -0.37 22.26
CA SER A 43 -3.00 0.79 21.90
C SER A 43 -3.80 2.03 21.50
N GLY A 44 -5.13 2.01 21.63
CA GLY A 44 -6.08 3.06 21.22
C GLY A 44 -6.05 4.37 22.01
N TRP A 45 -4.96 4.72 22.69
CA TRP A 45 -4.76 6.03 23.33
C TRP A 45 -3.60 6.78 22.67
N GLY A 46 -3.75 7.11 21.38
CA GLY A 46 -2.86 8.04 20.67
C GLY A 46 -2.25 7.48 19.39
N GLY A 47 -2.71 7.95 18.23
CA GLY A 47 -1.94 7.83 16.97
C GLY A 47 -2.51 6.94 15.86
N GLY A 48 -3.82 6.65 15.84
CA GLY A 48 -4.43 5.72 14.87
C GLY A 48 -4.51 6.17 13.41
N GLY A 49 -4.18 7.43 13.06
CA GLY A 49 -4.32 7.95 11.70
C GLY A 49 -3.14 7.64 10.77
N ALA A 50 -1.91 7.74 11.27
CA ALA A 50 -0.70 7.66 10.44
C ALA A 50 -0.26 6.22 10.14
N ALA A 51 -0.53 5.27 11.04
CA ALA A 51 -0.10 3.89 10.89
C ALA A 51 -0.82 3.15 9.74
N ALA A 52 -2.03 3.57 9.35
CA ALA A 52 -2.81 2.89 8.32
C ALA A 52 -2.27 3.09 6.90
N ILE A 53 -1.53 4.19 6.64
CA ILE A 53 -0.97 4.50 5.32
C ILE A 53 0.19 3.55 4.99
N ASP A 54 0.96 3.12 6.00
CA ASP A 54 2.05 2.14 5.83
C ASP A 54 1.54 0.71 5.63
N LEU A 55 0.26 0.42 5.89
CA LEU A 55 -0.29 -0.95 5.79
C LEU A 55 -0.62 -1.40 4.36
N VAL A 56 -0.51 -0.50 3.38
CA VAL A 56 -0.87 -0.80 1.99
C VAL A 56 0.30 -0.51 1.05
N ASP A 57 0.54 -1.44 0.13
CA ASP A 57 1.37 -1.19 -1.03
C ASP A 57 0.50 -0.67 -2.18
N ARG A 58 0.80 0.53 -2.66
CA ARG A 58 0.18 1.10 -3.85
C ARG A 58 1.12 0.87 -5.02
N TYR A 59 0.59 0.30 -6.10
CA TYR A 59 1.32 0.08 -7.33
C TYR A 59 0.64 0.82 -8.47
N VAL A 60 1.43 1.18 -9.47
CA VAL A 60 0.94 1.76 -10.71
C VAL A 60 1.40 0.88 -11.87
N ILE A 61 0.44 0.41 -12.66
CA ILE A 61 0.65 -0.57 -13.72
C ILE A 61 0.37 0.07 -15.07
N CYS A 62 1.39 0.15 -15.92
CA CYS A 62 1.25 0.59 -17.30
C CYS A 62 0.31 -0.35 -18.06
N GLN A 63 -0.75 0.17 -18.67
CA GLN A 63 -1.71 -0.64 -19.42
C GLN A 63 -1.16 -1.09 -20.78
N GLU A 64 -0.12 -0.44 -21.30
CA GLU A 64 0.51 -0.79 -22.57
C GLU A 64 1.57 -1.91 -22.42
N CYS A 65 2.52 -1.76 -21.49
CA CYS A 65 3.63 -2.71 -21.33
C CYS A 65 3.55 -3.61 -20.08
N GLY A 66 2.52 -3.43 -19.24
CA GLY A 66 2.32 -4.20 -18.01
C GLY A 66 3.32 -3.91 -16.88
N ARG A 67 4.24 -2.95 -17.04
CA ARG A 67 5.25 -2.64 -16.01
C ARG A 67 4.57 -2.11 -14.75
N LYS A 68 4.88 -2.76 -13.63
CA LYS A 68 4.39 -2.43 -12.29
C LYS A 68 5.44 -1.65 -11.53
N LYS A 69 5.09 -0.46 -11.05
CA LYS A 69 5.94 0.41 -10.23
C LYS A 69 5.30 0.54 -8.84
N LEU A 70 6.09 0.34 -7.78
CA LEU A 70 5.63 0.61 -6.42
C LEU A 70 5.63 2.13 -6.20
N GLN A 71 4.52 2.66 -5.68
CA GLN A 71 4.31 4.08 -5.42
C GLN A 71 3.64 4.26 -4.06
N ASN A 72 4.36 3.86 -3.01
CA ASN A 72 3.94 4.09 -1.63
C ASN A 72 4.22 5.56 -1.27
N TYR A 73 3.16 6.37 -1.23
CA TYR A 73 3.21 7.71 -0.64
C TYR A 73 3.07 7.56 0.88
N GLY A 74 4.20 7.37 1.57
CA GLY A 74 4.27 7.48 3.01
C GLY A 74 4.99 8.78 3.35
N ASP A 75 4.24 9.85 3.63
CA ASP A 75 4.82 11.04 4.25
C ASP A 75 4.48 10.99 5.74
N PRO A 76 5.44 10.64 6.62
CA PRO A 76 5.20 10.63 8.06
C PRO A 76 5.19 12.05 8.67
N PHE A 77 5.42 13.11 7.88
CA PHE A 77 5.54 14.47 8.39
C PHE A 77 4.93 15.51 7.44
N GLN A 78 3.59 15.55 7.37
CA GLN A 78 2.88 16.76 6.98
C GLN A 78 1.67 17.02 7.86
#